data_AF-A0A370GRL2-F1
#
_entry.id   AF-A0A370GRL2-F1
#
_cell.length_a   1.000
_cell.length_b   1.000
_cell.length_c   1.000
_cell.angle_alpha   90.00
_cell.angle_beta   90.00
_cell.angle_gamma   90.00
#
_symmetry.space_group_name_H-M   'P 1'
#
loop_
_entity.id
_entity.type
_entity.pdbx_description
1 polymer ?
#
loop_
_entity_poly.entity_id
_entity_poly.type
_entity_poly.pdbx_seq_one_letter_code
_entity_poly.pdbx_strand_id
1 'polypeptide(L)'
;MNVFHYIMDEALILIPVLMVIGKIIKNTPKIKNWVIPYILLVLGVVFAGLIMGFSMDSFFQGVLVAGTSVFGHQIVKQTIEKVN
;
A
#
# COMPACT_ATOMS: atom_id res chain seq x y z
N MET A 1 -10.71 -5.56 25.79
CA MET A 1 -10.78 -5.44 24.31
C MET A 1 -9.39 -5.11 23.81
N ASN A 2 -8.76 -6.01 23.04
CA ASN A 2 -7.42 -5.82 22.50
C ASN A 2 -7.49 -4.94 21.25
N VAL A 3 -6.95 -3.73 21.33
CA VAL A 3 -6.86 -2.74 20.22
C VAL A 3 -6.19 -3.34 18.97
N PHE A 4 -5.38 -4.38 19.14
CA PHE A 4 -4.70 -5.11 18.05
C PHE A 4 -5.63 -5.93 17.13
N HIS A 5 -6.88 -6.19 17.51
CA HIS A 5 -7.75 -7.12 16.75
C HIS A 5 -8.65 -6.44 15.71
N TYR A 6 -8.67 -5.10 15.64
CA TYR A 6 -9.67 -4.39 14.82
C TYR A 6 -9.09 -3.66 13.58
N ILE A 7 -7.77 -3.71 13.38
CA ILE A 7 -7.11 -2.78 12.43
C ILE A 7 -6.38 -3.46 11.27
N MET A 8 -6.31 -4.80 11.23
CA MET A 8 -5.40 -5.46 10.27
C MET A 8 -6.06 -6.37 9.25
N ASP A 9 -7.06 -7.16 9.61
CA ASP A 9 -7.41 -8.33 8.81
C ASP A 9 -7.98 -7.97 7.42
N GLU A 10 -8.86 -6.96 7.32
CA GLU A 10 -9.43 -6.55 6.03
C GLU A 10 -8.47 -5.69 5.19
N ALA A 11 -7.49 -5.04 5.80
CA ALA A 11 -6.59 -4.13 5.09
C ALA A 11 -5.25 -4.77 4.70
N LEU A 12 -4.90 -5.91 5.28
CA LEU A 12 -3.73 -6.69 4.86
C LEU A 12 -3.85 -7.13 3.39
N ILE A 13 -5.05 -7.44 2.89
CA ILE A 13 -5.26 -7.78 1.49
C ILE A 13 -5.01 -6.59 0.54
N LEU A 14 -5.13 -5.35 1.02
CA LEU A 14 -4.84 -4.17 0.22
C LEU A 14 -3.35 -4.04 -0.11
N ILE A 15 -2.45 -4.58 0.72
CA ILE A 15 -1.00 -4.50 0.50
C ILE A 15 -0.60 -5.18 -0.82
N PRO A 16 -0.87 -6.48 -1.07
CA PRO A 16 -0.53 -7.12 -2.34
C PRO A 16 -1.28 -6.49 -3.52
N VAL A 17 -2.53 -6.03 -3.33
CA VAL A 17 -3.30 -5.33 -4.38
C VAL A 17 -2.59 -4.04 -4.80
N LEU A 18 -2.21 -3.19 -3.84
CA LEU A 18 -1.46 -1.96 -4.10
C LEU A 18 -0.07 -2.24 -4.70
N MET A 19 0.60 -3.33 -4.32
CA MET A 19 1.86 -3.72 -4.94
C MET A 19 1.71 -4.07 -6.42
N VAL A 20 0.65 -4.80 -6.79
CA VAL A 20 0.34 -5.13 -8.20
C VAL A 20 0.04 -3.85 -8.99
N ILE A 21 -0.82 -2.98 -8.45
CA ILE A 21 -1.13 -1.69 -9.06
C ILE A 21 0.13 -0.84 -9.22
N GLY A 22 0.97 -0.77 -8.19
CA GLY A 22 2.23 -0.04 -8.20
C GLY A 22 3.17 -0.53 -9.30
N LYS A 23 3.24 -1.86 -9.52
CA LYS A 23 4.01 -2.46 -10.61
C LYS A 23 3.45 -2.12 -12.00
N ILE A 24 2.12 -2.10 -12.16
CA ILE A 24 1.47 -1.69 -13.41
C ILE A 24 1.78 -0.22 -13.73
N ILE A 25 1.63 0.66 -12.75
CA ILE A 25 1.94 2.10 -12.88
C ILE A 25 3.43 2.29 -13.22
N LYS A 26 4.32 1.54 -12.56
CA LYS A 26 5.77 1.58 -12.82
C LYS A 26 6.14 1.18 -14.24
N ASN A 27 5.41 0.24 -14.83
CA ASN A 27 5.62 -0.23 -16.20
C ASN A 27 4.96 0.68 -17.25
N THR A 28 4.17 1.68 -16.84
CA THR A 28 3.50 2.58 -17.77
C THR A 28 4.50 3.62 -18.30
N PRO A 29 4.65 3.77 -19.63
CA PRO A 29 5.56 4.75 -20.19
C PRO A 29 5.14 6.16 -19.78
N LYS A 30 6.13 7.01 -19.46
CA LYS A 30 5.99 8.42 -19.02
C LYS A 30 5.65 8.66 -17.55
N ILE A 31 5.45 7.63 -16.72
CA ILE A 31 5.27 7.84 -15.26
C ILE A 31 6.63 7.82 -14.56
N LYS A 32 6.94 8.88 -13.79
CA LYS A 32 8.18 8.97 -13.01
C LYS A 32 8.04 8.18 -11.71
N ASN A 33 9.10 7.49 -11.29
CA ASN A 33 9.09 6.64 -10.08
C ASN A 33 8.66 7.34 -8.79
N TRP A 34 8.96 8.64 -8.64
CA TRP A 34 8.58 9.42 -7.45
C TRP A 34 7.07 9.71 -7.36
N VAL A 35 6.32 9.57 -8.45
CA VAL A 35 4.86 9.79 -8.48
C VAL A 35 4.10 8.55 -7.98
N ILE A 36 4.70 7.36 -8.12
CA ILE A 36 4.09 6.08 -7.76
C ILE A 36 3.65 6.04 -6.29
N PRO A 37 4.46 6.46 -5.29
CA PRO A 37 4.04 6.49 -3.89
C PRO A 37 2.82 7.37 -3.64
N TYR A 38 2.72 8.54 -4.30
CA TYR A 38 1.57 9.43 -4.15
C TYR A 38 0.29 8.83 -4.74
N ILE A 39 0.39 8.17 -5.90
CA ILE A 39 -0.77 7.48 -6.49
C ILE A 39 -1.22 6.34 -5.58
N LEU A 40 -0.28 5.53 -5.09
CA LEU A 40 -0.59 4.43 -4.17
C LEU A 40 -1.15 4.92 -2.83
N LEU A 41 -0.72 6.08 -2.34
CA LEU A 41 -1.27 6.69 -1.13
C LEU A 41 -2.73 7.06 -1.30
N VAL A 42 -3.07 7.75 -2.40
CA VAL A 42 -4.45 8.12 -2.71
C VAL A 42 -5.31 6.87 -2.88
N LEU A 43 -4.83 5.89 -3.63
CA LEU A 43 -5.56 4.63 -3.83
C LEU A 43 -5.73 3.84 -2.53
N GLY A 44 -4.71 3.79 -1.68
CA GLY A 44 -4.77 3.11 -0.38
C GLY A 44 -5.82 3.71 0.55
N VAL A 45 -5.86 5.04 0.65
CA VAL A 45 -6.88 5.77 1.45
C VAL A 45 -8.28 5.56 0.89
N VAL A 46 -8.45 5.66 -0.43
CA VAL A 46 -9.75 5.46 -1.07
C VAL A 46 -10.24 4.02 -0.88
N PHE A 47 -9.40 3.02 -1.14
CA PHE A 47 -9.79 1.63 -1.00
C PHE A 47 -10.04 1.22 0.46
N ALA A 48 -9.25 1.71 1.41
CA ALA A 48 -9.53 1.49 2.83
C ALA A 48 -10.89 2.10 3.24
N GLY A 49 -11.20 3.32 2.78
CA GLY A 49 -12.50 3.94 3.01
C GLY A 49 -13.67 3.21 2.34
N LEU A 50 -13.46 2.59 1.18
CA LEU A 50 -14.49 1.79 0.50
C LEU A 50 -14.76 0.45 1.19
N ILE A 51 -13.75 -0.18 1.77
CA ILE A 51 -13.89 -1.49 2.44
C ILE A 51 -14.42 -1.33 3.87
N MET A 52 -13.92 -0.36 4.61
CA MET A 52 -14.20 -0.20 6.05
C MET A 52 -15.19 0.94 6.36
N GLY A 53 -15.61 1.70 5.34
CA GLY A 53 -16.35 2.94 5.50
C GLY A 53 -15.44 4.15 5.73
N PHE A 54 -15.92 5.35 5.39
CA PHE A 54 -15.17 6.59 5.56
C PHE A 54 -15.11 7.01 7.03
N SER A 55 -14.02 6.63 7.69
CA SER A 55 -13.70 6.97 9.08
C SER A 55 -12.23 7.38 9.23
N MET A 56 -11.87 7.96 10.37
CA MET A 56 -10.46 8.25 10.67
C MET A 56 -9.60 6.98 10.71
N ASP A 57 -10.16 5.86 11.17
CA ASP A 57 -9.45 4.58 11.20
C ASP A 57 -9.14 4.07 9.79
N SER A 58 -10.10 4.17 8.86
CA SER A 58 -9.88 3.82 7.45
C SER A 58 -8.82 4.70 6.78
N PHE A 59 -8.74 5.97 7.17
CA PHE A 59 -7.74 6.89 6.65
C PHE A 59 -6.34 6.47 7.11
N PHE A 60 -6.17 6.22 8.41
CA PHE A 60 -4.89 5.77 8.95
C PHE A 60 -4.47 4.42 8.36
N GLN A 61 -5.40 3.47 8.22
CA GLN A 61 -5.11 2.20 7.58
C GLN A 61 -4.70 2.35 6.12
N GLY A 62 -5.41 3.19 5.35
CA GLY A 62 -5.05 3.44 3.96
C GLY A 62 -3.63 4.00 3.79
N VAL A 63 -3.23 4.90 4.69
CA VAL A 63 -1.85 5.43 4.73
C VAL A 63 -0.83 4.34 5.09
N LEU A 64 -1.11 3.55 6.13
CA LEU A 64 -0.23 2.48 6.59
C LEU A 64 -0.05 1.38 5.52
N VAL A 65 -1.12 0.97 4.86
CA VAL A 65 -1.09 -0.05 3.80
C VAL A 65 -0.37 0.50 2.57
N ALA A 66 -0.63 1.74 2.17
CA ALA A 66 0.10 2.36 1.06
C ALA A 66 1.60 2.43 1.35
N GLY A 67 2.00 2.89 2.54
CA GLY A 67 3.40 2.90 2.97
C GLY A 67 4.02 1.51 2.94
N THR A 68 3.33 0.53 3.52
CA THR A 68 3.79 -0.87 3.56
C THR A 68 3.94 -1.47 2.16
N SER A 69 3.04 -1.14 1.22
CA SER A 69 3.14 -1.61 -0.17
C SER A 69 4.39 -1.06 -0.89
N VAL A 70 4.76 0.20 -0.64
CA VAL A 70 5.92 0.85 -1.26
C VAL A 70 7.22 0.38 -0.60
N PHE A 71 7.31 0.45 0.73
CA PHE A 71 8.51 0.06 1.46
C PHE A 71 8.73 -1.45 1.46
N GLY A 72 7.65 -2.25 1.57
CA GLY A 72 7.73 -3.71 1.43
C GLY A 72 8.28 -4.12 0.07
N HIS A 73 7.84 -3.48 -1.01
CA HIS A 73 8.43 -3.69 -2.34
C HIS A 73 9.93 -3.36 -2.37
N GLN A 74 10.35 -2.27 -1.71
CA GLN A 74 11.76 -1.89 -1.64
C GLN A 74 12.59 -2.89 -0.83
N ILE A 75 12.09 -3.37 0.32
CA ILE A 75 12.78 -4.37 1.14
C ILE A 75 12.98 -5.66 0.35
N VAL A 76 11.92 -6.18 -0.29
CA VAL A 76 12.02 -7.39 -1.13
C VAL A 76 13.05 -7.20 -2.24
N LYS A 77 13.03 -6.04 -2.91
CA LYS A 77 14.00 -5.71 -3.96
C LYS A 77 15.44 -5.67 -3.41
N GLN A 78 15.65 -5.02 -2.27
CA GLN A 78 16.96 -4.90 -1.63
C GLN A 78 17.50 -6.24 -1.14
N THR A 79 16.66 -7.10 -0.57
CA THR A 79 17.07 -8.44 -0.12
C THR A 79 17.49 -9.30 -1.30
N ILE A 80 16.76 -9.27 -2.42
CA ILE A 80 17.11 -10.05 -3.62
C ILE A 80 18.38 -9.51 -4.29
N GLU A 81 18.55 -8.19 -4.38
CA GLU A 81 19.73 -7.57 -5.01
C GLU A 81 21.01 -7.71 -4.20
N LYS A 82 20.93 -7.87 -2.88
CA LYS A 82 22.11 -8.02 -2.01
C LYS A 82 22.56 -9.47 -1.84
N VAL A 83 21.73 -10.43 -2.25
CA VAL A 83 22.00 -11.87 -2.19
C VAL A 83 22.63 -12.39 -3.49
N ASN A 84 22.51 -11.66 -4.61
CA ASN A 84 23.20 -11.93 -5.88
C ASN A 84 24.48 -11.10 -6.01
#